data_AF-A0A956W365-F1
#
_entry.id   AF-A0A956W365-F1
#
_cell.length_a   1.000
_cell.length_b   1.000
_cell.length_c   1.000
_cell.angle_alpha   90.00
_cell.angle_beta   90.00
_cell.angle_gamma   90.00
#
_symmetry.space_group_name_H-M   'P 1'
#
loop_
_entity.id
_entity.type
_entity.pdbx_description
1 polymer ?
#
loop_
_entity_poly.entity_id
_entity_poly.type
_entity_poly.pdbx_seq_one_letter_code
_entity_poly.pdbx_strand_id
1 'polypeptide(L)'
;QEIGDEADFYGAMDGASKFVKGDAIAGIVIILVNIVGGLGIGVLQNGADPAEALNTYARLTVGDGLVSQLPALLISTAAGIVVTRAAGDRNLGSEVFGQLSAQSRPLYVAGGMLALFAMMPGLPKIPFFVVAGVAIVGGMTVSRAKERERIAALAPPPAEKKDGDRMGPQQVIQMMSVDPLEVEVGYGLIPIVDEDSGGGLLRRVTMIRRQIAMELGLVVPTVRVRDNLQHAPSVYVVKLRGVEIGRGTLMPGQFLAMDPGTAEGEIPGTETVEPAFGLPARWIQAAQKERAELLGYTVVDAESVVATHLIELIKRFAPELLSRQDTQNLLENLRSDYPALVDDLIPTT
;
A
#
# COMPACT_ATOMS: atom_id res chain seq x y z
N GLN A 1 9.90 3.23 -10.99
CA GLN A 1 9.08 2.41 -11.92
C GLN A 1 7.64 2.89 -11.93
N GLU A 2 6.95 2.99 -10.79
CA GLU A 2 5.57 3.52 -10.71
C GLU A 2 5.37 4.88 -11.41
N ILE A 3 6.30 5.84 -11.29
CA ILE A 3 6.18 7.15 -11.96
C ILE A 3 6.32 7.04 -13.49
N GLY A 4 7.15 6.12 -13.98
CA GLY A 4 7.33 5.87 -15.42
C GLY A 4 6.12 5.15 -16.01
N ASP A 5 5.64 4.11 -15.32
CA ASP A 5 4.43 3.38 -15.70
C ASP A 5 3.18 4.28 -15.65
N GLU A 6 3.11 5.20 -14.69
CA GLU A 6 2.02 6.17 -14.57
C GLU A 6 2.11 7.27 -15.64
N ALA A 7 3.32 7.73 -16.00
CA ALA A 7 3.53 8.64 -17.11
C ALA A 7 3.19 7.99 -18.47
N ASP A 8 3.56 6.73 -18.68
CA ASP A 8 3.23 5.97 -19.88
C ASP A 8 1.73 5.65 -19.94
N PHE A 9 1.10 5.35 -18.79
CA PHE A 9 -0.36 5.17 -18.70
C PHE A 9 -1.11 6.46 -19.02
N TYR A 10 -0.71 7.61 -18.46
CA TYR A 10 -1.35 8.90 -18.76
C TYR A 10 -1.05 9.38 -20.18
N GLY A 11 0.15 9.12 -20.72
CA GLY A 11 0.49 9.40 -22.11
C GLY A 11 -0.34 8.56 -23.09
N ALA A 12 -0.49 7.26 -22.82
CA ALA A 12 -1.34 6.36 -23.59
C ALA A 12 -2.84 6.71 -23.44
N MET A 13 -3.30 7.08 -22.24
CA MET A 13 -4.69 7.49 -21.97
C MET A 13 -5.06 8.83 -22.62
N ASP A 14 -4.20 9.85 -22.59
CA ASP A 14 -4.47 11.14 -23.23
C ASP A 14 -4.51 10.98 -24.77
N GLY A 15 -3.60 10.17 -25.32
CA GLY A 15 -3.64 9.77 -26.72
C GLY A 15 -4.94 9.06 -27.07
N ALA A 16 -5.23 7.93 -26.41
CA ALA A 16 -6.44 7.14 -26.65
C ALA A 16 -7.73 7.95 -26.50
N SER A 17 -7.82 8.81 -25.47
CA SER A 17 -8.98 9.68 -25.23
C SER A 17 -9.19 10.69 -26.35
N LYS A 18 -8.13 11.31 -26.88
CA LYS A 18 -8.21 12.24 -28.02
C LYS A 18 -8.58 11.52 -29.33
N PHE A 19 -8.05 10.33 -29.57
CA PHE A 19 -8.40 9.52 -30.75
C PHE A 19 -9.85 9.03 -30.71
N VAL A 20 -10.33 8.53 -29.57
CA VAL A 20 -11.72 8.08 -29.41
C VAL A 20 -12.71 9.24 -29.54
N LYS A 21 -12.38 10.42 -29.02
CA LYS A 21 -13.21 11.63 -29.19
C LYS A 21 -13.25 12.08 -30.65
N GLY A 22 -12.13 12.04 -31.35
CA GLY A 22 -12.03 12.37 -32.77
C GLY A 22 -12.83 11.40 -33.65
N ASP A 23 -12.73 10.10 -33.39
CA ASP A 23 -13.45 9.04 -34.09
C ASP A 23 -14.97 9.14 -33.87
N ALA A 24 -15.41 9.43 -32.64
CA ALA A 24 -16.83 9.65 -32.34
C ALA A 24 -17.40 10.88 -33.06
N ILE A 25 -16.65 11.99 -33.12
CA ILE A 25 -17.08 13.20 -33.84
C ILE A 25 -17.12 12.94 -35.34
N ALA A 26 -16.11 12.29 -35.92
CA ALA A 26 -16.07 11.93 -37.33
C ALA A 26 -17.23 10.99 -37.70
N GLY A 27 -17.52 9.98 -36.87
CA GLY A 27 -18.65 9.07 -37.06
C GLY A 27 -20.00 9.80 -37.07
N ILE A 28 -20.23 10.73 -36.15
CA ILE A 28 -21.46 11.54 -36.13
C ILE A 28 -21.60 12.41 -37.39
N VAL A 29 -20.49 13.00 -37.86
CA VAL A 29 -20.47 13.81 -39.10
C VAL A 29 -20.78 12.93 -40.32
N ILE A 30 -20.16 11.75 -40.43
CA ILE A 30 -20.42 10.81 -41.53
C ILE A 30 -21.89 10.36 -41.53
N ILE A 31 -22.46 10.06 -40.36
CA ILE A 31 -23.88 9.70 -40.24
C ILE A 31 -24.79 10.83 -40.75
N LEU A 32 -24.53 12.07 -40.34
CA LEU A 32 -25.31 13.22 -40.77
C LEU A 32 -25.20 13.45 -42.28
N VAL A 33 -24.00 13.35 -42.84
CA VAL A 33 -23.77 13.52 -44.29
C VAL A 33 -24.45 12.42 -45.09
N ASN A 34 -24.36 11.15 -44.65
CA ASN A 34 -24.98 10.03 -45.36
C ASN A 34 -26.51 10.10 -45.31
N ILE A 35 -27.09 10.52 -44.18
CA ILE A 35 -28.55 10.68 -44.05
C ILE A 35 -29.05 11.88 -44.86
N VAL A 36 -28.44 13.06 -44.71
CA VAL A 36 -28.90 14.28 -45.39
C VAL A 36 -28.60 14.23 -46.89
N GLY A 37 -27.40 13.78 -47.27
CA GLY A 37 -27.00 13.62 -48.66
C GLY A 37 -27.79 12.49 -49.35
N GLY A 38 -27.99 11.37 -48.66
CA GLY A 38 -28.82 10.27 -49.15
C GLY A 38 -30.28 10.68 -49.34
N LEU A 39 -30.86 11.41 -48.38
CA LEU A 39 -32.22 11.96 -48.51
C LEU A 39 -32.32 12.95 -49.68
N GLY A 40 -31.33 13.84 -49.84
CA GLY A 40 -31.27 14.80 -50.94
C GLY A 40 -31.22 14.12 -52.31
N ILE A 41 -30.33 13.13 -52.48
CA ILE A 41 -30.23 12.35 -53.73
C ILE A 41 -31.50 11.51 -53.96
N GLY A 42 -32.00 10.86 -52.91
CA GLY A 42 -33.20 10.03 -52.97
C GLY A 42 -34.44 10.77 -53.43
N VAL A 43 -34.67 11.98 -52.90
CA VAL A 43 -35.86 12.78 -53.23
C VAL A 43 -35.66 13.59 -54.50
N LEU A 44 -34.51 14.26 -54.66
CA LEU A 44 -34.30 15.22 -55.77
C LEU A 44 -33.85 14.56 -57.08
N GLN A 45 -33.11 13.46 -57.03
CA GLN A 45 -32.59 12.79 -58.23
C GLN A 45 -33.34 11.50 -58.55
N ASN A 46 -33.68 10.70 -57.54
CA ASN A 46 -34.33 9.40 -57.73
C ASN A 46 -35.87 9.47 -57.61
N GLY A 47 -36.43 10.64 -57.25
CA GLY A 47 -37.88 10.86 -57.16
C GLY A 47 -38.59 10.03 -56.08
N ALA A 48 -37.85 9.49 -55.11
CA ALA A 48 -38.41 8.67 -54.04
C ALA A 48 -39.20 9.52 -53.04
N ASP A 49 -40.20 8.90 -52.40
CA ASP A 49 -40.91 9.55 -51.30
C ASP A 49 -39.92 9.88 -50.16
N PRO A 50 -40.00 11.08 -49.54
CA PRO A 50 -39.09 11.47 -48.47
C PRO A 50 -39.01 10.48 -47.30
N ALA A 51 -40.12 9.82 -46.94
CA ALA A 51 -40.12 8.83 -45.88
C ALA A 51 -39.41 7.53 -46.28
N GLU A 52 -39.55 7.12 -47.54
CA GLU A 52 -38.90 5.93 -48.09
C GLU A 52 -37.39 6.14 -48.27
N ALA A 53 -36.99 7.30 -48.78
CA ALA A 53 -35.59 7.70 -48.89
C ALA A 53 -34.93 7.76 -47.50
N LEU A 54 -35.59 8.36 -46.50
CA LEU A 54 -35.07 8.41 -45.14
C LEU A 54 -34.85 7.01 -44.55
N ASN A 55 -35.81 6.10 -44.68
CA ASN A 55 -35.69 4.74 -44.14
C ASN A 55 -34.56 3.95 -44.83
N THR A 56 -34.42 4.10 -46.15
CA THR A 56 -33.38 3.41 -46.94
C THR A 56 -32.00 3.90 -46.55
N TYR A 57 -31.76 5.22 -46.61
CA TYR A 57 -30.44 5.78 -46.34
C TYR A 57 -30.09 5.75 -44.84
N ALA A 58 -31.07 5.83 -43.92
CA ALA A 58 -30.81 5.59 -42.50
C ALA A 58 -30.35 4.16 -42.24
N ARG A 59 -30.99 3.15 -42.87
CA ARG A 59 -30.61 1.74 -42.70
C ARG A 59 -29.25 1.42 -43.30
N LEU A 60 -28.94 1.99 -44.48
CA LEU A 60 -27.62 1.88 -45.10
C LEU A 60 -26.53 2.55 -44.25
N THR A 61 -26.82 3.71 -43.66
CA THR A 61 -25.88 4.44 -42.80
C THR A 61 -25.58 3.69 -41.50
N VAL A 62 -26.61 3.09 -40.86
CA VAL A 62 -26.41 2.25 -39.68
C VAL A 62 -25.62 0.99 -40.03
N GLY A 63 -25.88 0.40 -41.21
CA GLY A 63 -25.11 -0.74 -41.71
C GLY A 63 -23.64 -0.41 -41.94
N ASP A 64 -23.34 0.72 -42.57
CA ASP A 64 -21.98 1.19 -42.83
C ASP A 64 -21.21 1.47 -41.53
N GLY A 65 -21.86 2.09 -40.54
CA GLY A 65 -21.29 2.27 -39.20
C GLY A 65 -20.93 0.94 -38.52
N LEU A 66 -21.82 -0.06 -38.58
CA LEU A 66 -21.56 -1.38 -38.01
C LEU A 66 -20.42 -2.12 -38.72
N VAL A 67 -20.33 -2.03 -40.05
CA VAL A 67 -19.31 -2.72 -40.85
C VAL A 67 -17.92 -2.08 -40.70
N SER A 68 -17.86 -0.76 -40.53
CA SER A 68 -16.58 -0.03 -40.40
C SER A 68 -16.07 0.04 -38.95
N GLN A 69 -16.95 0.27 -37.97
CA GLN A 69 -16.53 0.57 -36.60
C GLN A 69 -16.26 -0.68 -35.76
N LEU A 70 -17.02 -1.77 -35.95
CA LEU A 70 -16.79 -3.00 -35.18
C LEU A 70 -15.41 -3.60 -35.45
N PRO A 71 -14.94 -3.75 -36.71
CA PRO A 71 -13.60 -4.26 -36.98
C PRO A 71 -12.50 -3.31 -36.48
N ALA A 72 -12.67 -2.00 -36.68
CA ALA A 72 -11.70 -0.99 -36.23
C ALA A 72 -11.49 -1.04 -34.71
N LEU A 73 -12.58 -1.15 -33.94
CA LEU A 73 -12.53 -1.28 -32.49
C LEU A 73 -11.83 -2.57 -32.05
N LEU A 74 -12.09 -3.69 -32.72
CA LEU A 74 -11.45 -4.97 -32.42
C LEU A 74 -9.95 -4.93 -32.71
N ILE A 75 -9.53 -4.37 -33.85
CA ILE A 75 -8.12 -4.23 -34.22
C ILE A 75 -7.40 -3.29 -33.25
N SER A 76 -7.98 -2.14 -32.93
CA SER A 76 -7.41 -1.16 -31.99
C SER A 76 -7.25 -1.76 -30.59
N THR A 77 -8.27 -2.46 -30.11
CA THR A 77 -8.23 -3.13 -28.79
C THR A 77 -7.18 -4.24 -28.77
N ALA A 78 -7.10 -5.07 -29.81
CA ALA A 78 -6.10 -6.11 -29.93
C ALA A 78 -4.67 -5.54 -29.98
N ALA A 79 -4.45 -4.46 -30.74
CA ALA A 79 -3.17 -3.77 -30.80
C ALA A 79 -2.79 -3.17 -29.43
N GLY A 80 -3.73 -2.52 -28.74
CA GLY A 80 -3.52 -2.00 -27.39
C GLY A 80 -3.12 -3.08 -26.39
N ILE A 81 -3.81 -4.23 -26.41
CA ILE A 81 -3.50 -5.41 -25.60
C ILE A 81 -2.09 -5.98 -25.92
N VAL A 82 -1.69 -6.00 -27.18
CA VAL A 82 -0.36 -6.50 -27.60
C VAL A 82 0.76 -5.54 -27.18
N VAL A 83 0.52 -4.23 -27.23
CA VAL A 83 1.52 -3.21 -26.84
C VAL A 83 1.72 -3.16 -25.33
N THR A 84 0.66 -3.27 -24.53
CA THR A 84 0.75 -3.27 -23.06
C THR A 84 1.34 -4.56 -22.49
N ARG A 85 1.46 -5.63 -23.30
CA ARG A 85 2.07 -6.92 -22.92
C ARG A 85 3.59 -6.84 -22.73
N ALA A 86 4.29 -5.84 -23.27
CA ALA A 86 5.76 -5.76 -23.24
C ALA A 86 6.38 -5.74 -21.82
N ALA A 87 5.57 -5.64 -20.76
CA ALA A 87 5.99 -5.57 -19.36
C ALA A 87 5.64 -6.79 -18.48
N GLY A 88 5.05 -7.89 -18.99
CA GLY A 88 4.53 -8.98 -18.12
C GLY A 88 4.74 -10.43 -18.60
N ASP A 89 5.05 -11.33 -17.66
CA ASP A 89 5.38 -12.76 -17.87
C ASP A 89 4.19 -13.75 -17.83
N ARG A 90 2.95 -13.28 -17.60
CA ARG A 90 1.77 -14.16 -17.42
C ARG A 90 0.93 -14.32 -18.68
N ASN A 91 0.08 -15.36 -18.71
CA ASN A 91 -0.84 -15.63 -19.82
C ASN A 91 -1.97 -14.60 -19.84
N LEU A 92 -2.04 -13.81 -20.92
CA LEU A 92 -2.95 -12.69 -21.13
C LEU A 92 -4.43 -13.03 -20.88
N GLY A 93 -4.88 -14.22 -21.27
CA GLY A 93 -6.27 -14.62 -21.06
C GLY A 93 -6.64 -14.74 -19.58
N SER A 94 -5.71 -15.22 -18.75
CA SER A 94 -5.91 -15.36 -17.31
C SER A 94 -5.89 -14.01 -16.58
N GLU A 95 -5.09 -13.06 -17.07
CA GLU A 95 -5.02 -11.71 -16.50
C GLU A 95 -6.23 -10.87 -16.86
N VAL A 96 -6.65 -10.87 -18.13
CA VAL A 96 -7.86 -10.14 -18.57
C VAL A 96 -9.09 -10.69 -17.86
N PHE A 97 -9.20 -12.02 -17.75
CA PHE A 97 -10.29 -12.65 -17.00
C PHE A 97 -10.22 -12.32 -15.50
N GLY A 98 -9.02 -12.34 -14.91
CA GLY A 98 -8.79 -11.95 -13.51
C GLY A 98 -9.19 -10.50 -13.24
N GLN A 99 -8.79 -9.57 -14.10
CA GLN A 99 -9.09 -8.14 -13.94
C GLN A 99 -10.58 -7.83 -14.16
N LEU A 100 -11.19 -8.42 -15.18
CA LEU A 100 -12.62 -8.23 -15.48
C LEU A 100 -13.50 -8.82 -14.37
N SER A 101 -13.14 -10.00 -13.85
CA SER A 101 -13.83 -10.63 -12.73
C SER A 101 -13.55 -9.97 -11.38
N ALA A 102 -12.43 -9.24 -11.22
CA ALA A 102 -12.13 -8.50 -10.00
C ALA A 102 -12.84 -7.14 -9.90
N GLN A 103 -13.43 -6.62 -10.97
CA GLN A 103 -14.09 -5.31 -10.98
C GLN A 103 -15.61 -5.42 -11.17
N SER A 104 -16.39 -4.93 -10.22
CA SER A 104 -17.87 -5.00 -10.28
C SER A 104 -18.50 -4.04 -11.30
N ARG A 105 -17.89 -2.87 -11.54
CA ARG A 105 -18.46 -1.81 -12.39
C ARG A 105 -18.57 -2.23 -13.88
N PRO A 106 -17.54 -2.80 -14.53
CA PRO A 106 -17.65 -3.28 -15.91
C PRO A 106 -18.72 -4.37 -16.09
N LEU A 107 -18.85 -5.29 -15.12
CA LEU A 107 -19.86 -6.37 -15.13
C LEU A 107 -21.29 -5.83 -15.12
N TYR A 108 -21.58 -4.79 -14.32
CA TYR A 108 -22.90 -4.15 -14.32
C TYR A 108 -23.21 -3.39 -15.61
N VAL A 109 -22.22 -2.66 -16.15
CA VAL A 109 -22.39 -1.92 -17.41
C VAL A 109 -22.66 -2.88 -18.56
N ALA A 110 -21.86 -3.95 -18.67
CA ALA A 110 -22.06 -4.99 -19.68
C ALA A 110 -23.42 -5.69 -19.53
N GLY A 111 -23.79 -6.09 -18.30
CA GLY A 111 -25.07 -6.72 -18.03
C GLY A 111 -26.27 -5.83 -18.35
N GLY A 112 -26.19 -4.53 -18.02
CA GLY A 112 -27.22 -3.55 -18.37
C GLY A 112 -27.37 -3.33 -19.87
N MET A 113 -26.26 -3.23 -20.61
CA MET A 113 -26.29 -3.12 -22.08
C MET A 113 -26.87 -4.38 -22.73
N LEU A 114 -26.49 -5.57 -22.26
CA LEU A 114 -27.03 -6.83 -22.78
C LEU A 114 -28.53 -6.98 -22.51
N ALA A 115 -29.00 -6.53 -21.34
CA ALA A 115 -30.43 -6.48 -21.04
C ALA A 115 -31.18 -5.50 -21.97
N LEU A 116 -30.59 -4.33 -22.25
CA LEU A 116 -31.15 -3.36 -23.19
C LEU A 116 -31.23 -3.93 -24.61
N PHE A 117 -30.19 -4.63 -25.07
CA PHE A 117 -30.20 -5.31 -26.37
C PHE A 117 -31.23 -6.44 -26.43
N ALA A 118 -31.47 -7.15 -25.33
CA ALA A 118 -32.52 -8.17 -25.26
C ALA A 118 -33.94 -7.60 -25.46
N MET A 119 -34.14 -6.31 -25.20
CA MET A 119 -35.43 -5.62 -25.43
C MET A 119 -35.62 -5.18 -26.88
N MET A 120 -34.56 -5.18 -27.69
CA MET A 120 -34.62 -4.77 -29.09
C MET A 120 -35.29 -5.87 -29.96
N PRO A 121 -36.26 -5.53 -30.81
CA PRO A 121 -36.91 -6.48 -31.70
C PRO A 121 -35.91 -7.03 -32.73
N GLY A 122 -35.93 -8.35 -32.97
CA GLY A 122 -35.05 -9.03 -33.93
C GLY A 122 -33.87 -9.81 -33.32
N LEU A 123 -33.59 -9.65 -32.02
CA LEU A 123 -32.53 -10.39 -31.32
C LEU A 123 -33.09 -11.56 -30.48
N PRO A 124 -32.33 -12.66 -30.32
CA PRO A 124 -32.73 -13.80 -29.50
C PRO A 124 -32.74 -13.41 -28.01
N LYS A 125 -33.93 -13.09 -27.50
CA LYS A 125 -34.11 -12.50 -26.15
C LYS A 125 -33.55 -13.37 -25.02
N ILE A 126 -33.80 -14.69 -25.08
CA ILE A 126 -33.47 -15.62 -23.99
C ILE A 126 -31.94 -15.66 -23.73
N PRO A 127 -31.07 -15.92 -24.73
CA PRO A 127 -29.61 -15.87 -24.53
C PRO A 127 -29.11 -14.55 -23.95
N PHE A 128 -29.59 -13.41 -24.45
CA PHE A 128 -29.13 -12.10 -23.98
C PHE A 128 -29.53 -11.83 -22.52
N PHE A 129 -30.75 -12.18 -22.13
CA PHE A 129 -31.18 -12.05 -20.72
C PHE A 129 -30.41 -13.00 -19.79
N VAL A 130 -30.08 -14.22 -20.24
CA VAL A 130 -29.28 -15.16 -19.45
C VAL A 130 -27.87 -14.62 -19.21
N VAL A 131 -27.18 -14.16 -20.26
CA VAL A 131 -25.83 -13.61 -20.14
C VAL A 131 -25.83 -12.30 -19.35
N ALA A 132 -26.84 -11.44 -19.55
CA ALA A 132 -27.03 -10.23 -18.75
C ALA A 132 -27.19 -10.57 -17.25
N GLY A 133 -28.02 -11.56 -16.92
CA GLY A 133 -28.22 -12.03 -15.55
C GLY A 133 -26.94 -12.56 -14.91
N VAL A 134 -26.18 -13.38 -15.64
CA VAL A 134 -24.87 -13.90 -15.18
C VAL A 134 -23.88 -12.77 -14.91
N ALA A 135 -23.79 -11.78 -15.80
CA ALA A 135 -22.91 -10.63 -15.63
C ALA A 135 -23.30 -9.77 -14.40
N ILE A 136 -24.59 -9.51 -14.20
CA ILE A 136 -25.10 -8.74 -13.05
C ILE A 136 -24.88 -9.49 -11.74
N VAL A 137 -25.17 -10.80 -11.71
CA VAL A 137 -24.91 -11.66 -10.53
C VAL A 137 -23.43 -11.73 -10.23
N GLY A 138 -22.58 -11.89 -11.24
CA GLY A 138 -21.12 -11.81 -11.11
C GLY A 138 -20.68 -10.48 -10.47
N GLY A 139 -21.16 -9.35 -11.00
CA GLY A 139 -20.91 -8.02 -10.45
C GLY A 139 -21.33 -7.88 -8.97
N MET A 140 -22.48 -8.45 -8.60
CA MET A 140 -22.96 -8.47 -7.21
C MET A 140 -22.06 -9.29 -6.28
N THR A 141 -21.58 -10.46 -6.71
CA THR A 141 -20.68 -11.29 -5.89
C THR A 141 -19.35 -10.58 -5.62
N VAL A 142 -18.78 -9.94 -6.64
CA VAL A 142 -17.53 -9.18 -6.55
C VAL A 142 -17.69 -7.94 -5.68
N SER A 143 -18.81 -7.22 -5.83
CA SER A 143 -19.11 -6.06 -4.99
C SER A 143 -19.29 -6.45 -3.53
N ARG A 144 -19.94 -7.58 -3.24
CA ARG A 144 -20.11 -8.09 -1.87
C ARG A 144 -18.80 -8.59 -1.27
N ALA A 145 -17.92 -9.20 -2.06
CA ALA A 145 -16.61 -9.62 -1.60
C ALA A 145 -15.75 -8.40 -1.21
N LYS A 146 -15.70 -7.37 -2.07
CA LYS A 146 -15.01 -6.11 -1.78
C LYS A 146 -15.61 -5.35 -0.60
N GLU A 147 -16.92 -5.38 -0.46
CA GLU A 147 -17.60 -4.76 0.69
C GLU A 147 -17.30 -5.51 1.99
N ARG A 148 -17.28 -6.85 1.97
CA ARG A 148 -16.86 -7.67 3.13
C ARG A 148 -15.40 -7.41 3.51
N GLU A 149 -14.53 -7.23 2.54
CA GLU A 149 -13.12 -6.92 2.76
C GLU A 149 -12.94 -5.51 3.33
N ARG A 150 -13.71 -4.52 2.86
CA ARG A 150 -13.75 -3.17 3.44
C ARG A 150 -14.32 -3.16 4.86
N ILE A 151 -15.42 -3.88 5.10
CA ILE A 151 -16.03 -4.00 6.42
C ILE A 151 -15.09 -4.75 7.38
N ALA A 152 -14.37 -5.77 6.91
CA ALA A 152 -13.36 -6.48 7.70
C ALA A 152 -12.11 -5.61 7.99
N ALA A 153 -11.76 -4.67 7.09
CA ALA A 153 -10.70 -3.70 7.30
C ALA A 153 -11.10 -2.52 8.22
N LEU A 154 -12.41 -2.28 8.40
CA LEU A 154 -12.97 -1.23 9.27
C LEU A 154 -13.44 -1.76 10.64
N ALA A 155 -13.58 -3.08 10.79
CA ALA A 155 -13.86 -3.70 12.08
C ALA A 155 -12.56 -3.82 12.90
N PRO A 156 -12.59 -3.58 14.23
CA PRO A 156 -11.48 -3.98 15.10
C PRO A 156 -11.22 -5.47 14.89
N PRO A 157 -9.96 -5.93 14.87
CA PRO A 157 -9.68 -7.35 14.74
C PRO A 157 -10.47 -8.10 15.82
N PRO A 158 -11.21 -9.18 15.46
CA PRO A 158 -11.85 -9.99 16.47
C PRO A 158 -10.76 -10.47 17.41
N ALA A 159 -10.96 -10.30 18.72
CA ALA A 159 -10.10 -10.93 19.71
C ALA A 159 -9.96 -12.40 19.33
N GLU A 160 -8.74 -12.81 18.97
CA GLU A 160 -8.43 -14.19 18.63
C GLU A 160 -8.84 -15.05 19.82
N LYS A 161 -9.97 -15.74 19.69
CA LYS A 161 -10.16 -16.99 20.39
C LYS A 161 -9.06 -17.88 19.84
N LYS A 162 -8.02 -18.09 20.65
CA LYS A 162 -7.04 -19.16 20.47
C LYS A 162 -7.80 -20.47 20.33
N ASP A 163 -8.11 -20.84 19.09
CA ASP A 163 -8.47 -22.20 18.79
C ASP A 163 -7.19 -22.99 18.91
N GLY A 164 -7.18 -23.84 19.95
CA GLY A 164 -6.09 -24.74 20.21
C GLY A 164 -5.89 -25.69 19.04
N ASP A 165 -4.62 -26.00 18.83
CA ASP A 165 -4.17 -27.27 18.30
C ASP A 165 -4.48 -27.52 16.81
N ARG A 166 -3.72 -26.83 15.95
CA ARG A 166 -3.18 -27.37 14.67
C ARG A 166 -2.13 -26.40 14.11
N MET A 167 -0.87 -26.62 14.49
CA MET A 167 0.27 -25.92 13.87
C MET A 167 0.40 -26.35 12.41
N GLY A 168 0.15 -25.41 11.50
CA GLY A 168 0.45 -25.60 10.07
C GLY A 168 1.95 -25.47 9.78
N PRO A 169 2.47 -26.06 8.69
CA PRO A 169 3.88 -25.95 8.30
C PRO A 169 4.38 -24.51 8.16
N GLN A 170 3.51 -23.57 7.77
CA GLN A 170 3.87 -22.15 7.66
C GLN A 170 4.16 -21.48 9.01
N GLN A 171 3.49 -21.88 10.09
CA GLN A 171 3.74 -21.34 11.43
C GLN A 171 5.08 -21.82 11.98
N VAL A 172 5.51 -23.04 11.63
CA VAL A 172 6.83 -23.56 12.00
C VAL A 172 7.95 -22.76 11.31
N ILE A 173 7.75 -22.35 10.06
CA ILE A 173 8.73 -21.52 9.32
C ILE A 173 8.84 -20.11 9.93
N GLN A 174 7.73 -19.50 10.34
CA GLN A 174 7.74 -18.21 11.05
C GLN A 174 8.34 -18.29 12.45
N MET A 175 8.28 -19.45 13.12
CA MET A 175 9.01 -19.69 14.36
C MET A 175 10.52 -19.88 14.17
N MET A 176 10.97 -20.17 12.95
CA MET A 176 12.40 -20.33 12.61
C MET A 176 13.06 -19.03 12.14
N SER A 177 12.30 -18.00 11.79
CA SER A 177 12.87 -16.69 11.45
C SER A 177 13.23 -15.91 12.70
N VAL A 178 14.52 -15.64 12.88
CA VAL A 178 15.02 -14.79 13.96
C VAL A 178 14.70 -13.34 13.65
N ASP A 179 14.00 -12.66 14.56
CA ASP A 179 13.71 -11.24 14.42
C ASP A 179 15.03 -10.43 14.42
N PRO A 180 15.24 -9.50 13.47
CA PRO A 180 16.48 -8.76 13.39
C PRO A 180 16.77 -7.94 14.64
N LEU A 181 15.77 -7.26 15.20
CA LEU A 181 15.89 -6.46 16.41
C LEU A 181 14.66 -6.66 17.31
N GLU A 182 14.90 -6.98 18.57
CA GLU A 182 13.86 -7.23 19.58
C GLU A 182 14.09 -6.38 20.83
N VAL A 183 13.01 -5.98 21.47
CA VAL A 183 13.01 -5.38 22.81
C VAL A 183 12.13 -6.25 23.69
N GLU A 184 12.74 -7.01 24.58
CA GLU A 184 12.04 -7.78 25.60
C GLU A 184 11.83 -6.94 26.85
N VAL A 185 10.61 -6.94 27.38
CA VAL A 185 10.25 -6.19 28.59
C VAL A 185 9.77 -7.13 29.70
N GLY A 186 10.18 -6.85 30.93
CA GLY A 186 9.61 -7.47 32.12
C GLY A 186 8.15 -7.05 32.34
N TYR A 187 7.40 -7.84 33.11
CA TYR A 187 5.96 -7.62 33.29
C TYR A 187 5.60 -6.25 33.90
N GLY A 188 6.49 -5.66 34.70
CA GLY A 188 6.28 -4.33 35.30
C GLY A 188 6.37 -3.19 34.30
N LEU A 189 6.88 -3.46 33.09
CA LEU A 189 7.02 -2.49 32.00
C LEU A 189 5.92 -2.64 30.92
N ILE A 190 4.97 -3.55 31.09
CA ILE A 190 3.84 -3.67 30.14
C ILE A 190 3.11 -2.32 29.95
N PRO A 191 2.85 -1.51 31.00
CA PRO A 191 2.16 -0.23 30.83
C PRO A 191 2.90 0.81 29.97
N ILE A 192 4.24 0.72 29.83
CA ILE A 192 5.00 1.63 28.97
C ILE A 192 5.00 1.19 27.49
N VAL A 193 4.62 -0.06 27.22
CA VAL A 193 4.53 -0.64 25.87
C VAL A 193 3.11 -0.56 25.31
N ASP A 194 2.11 -0.78 26.17
CA ASP A 194 0.71 -0.84 25.80
C ASP A 194 0.09 0.55 25.58
N GLU A 195 -0.38 0.82 24.36
CA GLU A 195 -0.98 2.10 23.98
C GLU A 195 -2.29 2.37 24.72
N ASP A 196 -3.07 1.31 25.03
CA ASP A 196 -4.34 1.43 25.77
C ASP A 196 -4.11 1.86 27.22
N SER A 197 -2.97 1.49 27.78
CA SER A 197 -2.49 1.90 29.11
C SER A 197 -1.82 3.28 29.12
N GLY A 198 -1.75 3.96 27.97
CA GLY A 198 -1.08 5.25 27.80
C GLY A 198 0.43 5.16 27.52
N GLY A 199 0.95 3.97 27.24
CA GLY A 199 2.35 3.73 26.89
C GLY A 199 2.71 4.28 25.50
N GLY A 200 3.89 4.89 25.40
CA GLY A 200 4.39 5.54 24.18
C GLY A 200 5.54 4.83 23.49
N LEU A 201 6.02 3.67 23.99
CA LEU A 201 7.24 3.05 23.47
C LEU A 201 7.13 2.65 21.99
N LEU A 202 6.03 2.03 21.56
CA LEU A 202 5.82 1.61 20.16
C LEU A 202 5.83 2.81 19.19
N ARG A 203 5.18 3.90 19.59
CA ARG A 203 5.20 5.16 18.82
C ARG A 203 6.60 5.75 18.75
N ARG A 204 7.36 5.74 19.85
CA ARG A 204 8.76 6.20 19.90
C ARG A 204 9.66 5.36 19.02
N VAL A 205 9.54 4.04 19.05
CA VAL A 205 10.27 3.11 18.17
C VAL A 205 10.07 3.46 16.69
N THR A 206 8.83 3.77 16.30
CA THR A 206 8.53 4.19 14.92
C THR A 206 9.23 5.51 14.55
N MET A 207 9.27 6.48 15.47
CA MET A 207 9.99 7.74 15.27
C MET A 207 11.50 7.54 15.19
N ILE A 208 12.07 6.67 16.04
CA ILE A 208 13.49 6.31 16.04
C ILE A 208 13.92 5.77 14.67
N ARG A 209 13.13 4.85 14.09
CA ARG A 209 13.44 4.29 12.76
C ARG A 209 13.55 5.37 11.69
N ARG A 210 12.63 6.35 11.70
CA ARG A 210 12.65 7.49 10.76
C ARG A 210 13.86 8.40 11.00
N GLN A 211 14.15 8.69 12.26
CA GLN A 211 15.29 9.52 12.65
C GLN A 211 16.61 8.89 12.17
N ILE A 212 16.84 7.61 12.47
CA ILE A 212 18.06 6.91 12.05
C ILE A 212 18.16 6.82 10.52
N ALA A 213 17.05 6.61 9.81
CA ALA A 213 17.06 6.60 8.36
C ALA A 213 17.51 7.95 7.77
N MET A 214 17.11 9.07 8.38
CA MET A 214 17.54 10.41 7.94
C MET A 214 18.97 10.75 8.37
N GLU A 215 19.40 10.33 9.57
CA GLU A 215 20.73 10.65 10.10
C GLU A 215 21.84 9.78 9.48
N LEU A 216 21.60 8.47 9.33
CA LEU A 216 22.62 7.50 8.88
C LEU A 216 22.39 6.99 7.46
N GLY A 217 21.25 7.28 6.83
CA GLY A 217 20.88 6.68 5.54
C GLY A 217 20.59 5.17 5.63
N LEU A 218 20.39 4.64 6.84
CA LEU A 218 20.21 3.21 7.09
C LEU A 218 18.73 2.89 7.37
N VAL A 219 18.18 1.91 6.64
CA VAL A 219 16.83 1.40 6.89
C VAL A 219 16.85 0.47 8.10
N VAL A 220 16.39 0.98 9.25
CA VAL A 220 16.29 0.15 10.47
C VAL A 220 15.17 -0.89 10.29
N PRO A 221 15.43 -2.18 10.56
CA PRO A 221 14.41 -3.23 10.50
C PRO A 221 13.29 -2.98 11.52
N THR A 222 12.19 -3.72 11.39
CA THR A 222 11.11 -3.65 12.38
C THR A 222 11.60 -4.12 13.74
N VAL A 223 11.38 -3.31 14.76
CA VAL A 223 11.72 -3.64 16.15
C VAL A 223 10.53 -4.35 16.78
N ARG A 224 10.70 -5.62 17.14
CA ARG A 224 9.64 -6.39 17.78
C ARG A 224 9.71 -6.18 19.29
N VAL A 225 8.62 -5.71 19.90
CA VAL A 225 8.51 -5.61 21.36
C VAL A 225 7.77 -6.83 21.89
N ARG A 226 8.32 -7.50 22.90
CA ARG A 226 7.75 -8.71 23.51
C ARG A 226 7.82 -8.65 25.02
N ASP A 227 6.82 -9.15 25.71
CA ASP A 227 6.95 -9.44 27.12
C ASP A 227 7.77 -10.73 27.32
N ASN A 228 8.60 -10.75 28.37
CA ASN A 228 9.30 -11.94 28.79
C ASN A 228 9.26 -12.04 30.31
N LEU A 229 8.45 -12.98 30.81
CA LEU A 229 8.22 -13.23 32.23
C LEU A 229 9.47 -13.77 32.96
N GLN A 230 10.52 -14.16 32.24
CA GLN A 230 11.79 -14.59 32.83
C GLN A 230 12.66 -13.40 33.27
N HIS A 231 12.41 -12.20 32.73
CA HIS A 231 13.12 -10.99 33.17
C HIS A 231 12.51 -10.43 34.45
N ALA A 232 13.35 -9.71 35.20
CA ALA A 232 12.89 -8.99 36.38
C ALA A 232 11.84 -7.92 35.99
N PRO A 233 10.94 -7.52 36.91
CA PRO A 233 9.75 -6.73 36.60
C PRO A 233 10.06 -5.40 35.89
N SER A 234 11.16 -4.78 36.31
CA SER A 234 11.62 -3.45 35.90
C SER A 234 12.70 -3.49 34.81
N VAL A 235 13.01 -4.66 34.25
CA VAL A 235 14.12 -4.82 33.32
C VAL A 235 13.62 -4.89 31.88
N TYR A 236 14.34 -4.24 30.97
CA TYR A 236 14.22 -4.49 29.54
C TYR A 236 15.55 -4.97 28.96
N VAL A 237 15.47 -5.72 27.89
CA VAL A 237 16.62 -6.29 27.17
C VAL A 237 16.43 -6.04 25.68
N VAL A 238 17.45 -5.50 25.03
CA VAL A 238 17.49 -5.32 23.58
C VAL A 238 18.31 -6.45 22.98
N LYS A 239 17.76 -7.13 21.98
CA LYS A 239 18.43 -8.23 21.28
C LYS A 239 18.56 -7.94 19.80
N LEU A 240 19.71 -8.30 19.24
CA LEU A 240 19.97 -8.30 17.80
C LEU A 240 20.12 -9.75 17.35
N ARG A 241 19.23 -10.20 16.46
CA ARG A 241 19.20 -11.59 15.97
C ARG A 241 19.26 -12.62 17.12
N GLY A 242 18.49 -12.39 18.18
CA GLY A 242 18.41 -13.25 19.36
C GLY A 242 19.54 -13.10 20.39
N VAL A 243 20.59 -12.31 20.10
CA VAL A 243 21.70 -12.04 21.02
C VAL A 243 21.45 -10.76 21.79
N GLU A 244 21.58 -10.80 23.12
CA GLU A 244 21.50 -9.60 23.97
C GLU A 244 22.62 -8.62 23.63
N ILE A 245 22.24 -7.40 23.22
CA ILE A 245 23.16 -6.31 22.90
C ILE A 245 23.11 -5.17 23.91
N GLY A 246 22.07 -5.12 24.74
CA GLY A 246 21.92 -4.12 25.78
C GLY A 246 20.81 -4.46 26.75
N ARG A 247 20.93 -3.94 27.97
CA ARG A 247 19.99 -4.15 29.06
C ARG A 247 19.88 -2.89 29.92
N GLY A 248 18.70 -2.63 30.45
CA GLY A 248 18.49 -1.52 31.39
C GLY A 248 17.40 -1.83 32.40
N THR A 249 17.37 -1.04 33.47
CA THR A 249 16.34 -1.10 34.52
C THR A 249 15.58 0.22 34.53
N LEU A 250 14.25 0.16 34.59
CA LEU A 250 13.36 1.31 34.58
C LEU A 250 12.44 1.29 35.80
N MET A 251 12.07 2.48 36.27
CA MET A 251 11.02 2.65 37.27
C MET A 251 9.81 3.37 36.64
N PRO A 252 8.75 2.63 36.24
CA PRO A 252 7.54 3.25 35.71
C PRO A 252 6.96 4.30 36.66
N GLY A 253 6.52 5.43 36.10
CA GLY A 253 5.98 6.56 36.87
C GLY A 253 7.03 7.45 37.56
N GLN A 254 8.31 7.10 37.48
CA GLN A 254 9.42 7.94 37.94
C GLN A 254 10.19 8.55 36.75
N PHE A 255 11.05 9.51 37.05
CA PHE A 255 11.89 10.19 36.08
C PHE A 255 13.36 9.93 36.38
N LEU A 256 14.18 9.80 35.34
CA LEU A 256 15.62 9.68 35.44
C LEU A 256 16.23 11.09 35.38
N ALA A 257 16.87 11.51 36.45
CA ALA A 257 17.62 12.76 36.51
C ALA A 257 19.12 12.48 36.37
N MET A 258 19.74 13.13 35.40
CA MET A 258 21.16 12.98 35.06
C MET A 258 21.87 14.31 35.29
N ASP A 259 23.06 14.25 35.90
CA ASP A 259 23.92 15.42 36.04
C ASP A 259 24.84 15.53 34.82
N PRO A 260 24.72 16.57 33.99
CA PRO A 260 25.63 16.81 32.87
C PRO A 260 27.01 17.35 33.31
N GLY A 261 27.27 17.46 34.61
CA GLY A 261 28.48 18.01 35.23
C GLY A 261 28.33 19.47 35.68
N THR A 262 27.14 20.03 35.56
CA THR A 262 26.82 21.42 35.94
C THR A 262 25.72 21.50 36.99
N ALA A 263 25.20 20.36 37.47
CA ALA A 263 24.13 20.39 38.44
C ALA A 263 24.63 20.81 39.83
N GLU A 264 23.81 21.58 40.54
CA GLU A 264 24.12 22.07 41.88
C GLU A 264 23.33 21.29 42.93
N GLY A 265 24.04 20.70 43.90
CA GLY A 265 23.44 19.98 45.01
C GLY A 265 22.86 18.61 44.64
N GLU A 266 22.39 17.91 45.67
CA GLU A 266 21.84 16.56 45.52
C GLU A 266 20.31 16.54 45.61
N ILE A 267 19.71 15.71 44.77
CA ILE A 267 18.28 15.40 44.80
C ILE A 267 18.04 14.03 45.46
N PRO A 268 16.96 13.87 46.26
CA PRO A 268 16.62 12.57 46.84
C PRO A 268 16.10 11.65 45.74
N GLY A 269 16.65 10.44 45.64
CA GLY A 269 16.26 9.47 44.63
C GLY A 269 17.02 8.16 44.76
N THR A 270 16.68 7.17 43.93
CA THR A 270 17.44 5.92 43.85
C THR A 270 18.57 6.07 42.84
N GLU A 271 19.81 5.90 43.28
CA GLU A 271 20.98 5.96 42.42
C GLU A 271 20.97 4.83 41.38
N THR A 272 21.39 5.17 40.16
CA THR A 272 21.47 4.25 39.02
C THR A 272 22.50 4.79 38.02
N VAL A 273 22.73 4.01 36.98
CA VAL A 273 23.51 4.42 35.81
C VAL A 273 22.58 4.48 34.61
N GLU A 274 22.70 5.55 33.83
CA GLU A 274 21.97 5.70 32.56
C GLU A 274 22.53 4.70 31.52
N PRO A 275 21.68 3.94 30.83
CA PRO A 275 22.13 2.79 30.03
C PRO A 275 22.78 3.13 28.68
N ALA A 276 22.52 4.29 28.07
CA ALA A 276 23.04 4.67 26.75
C ALA A 276 24.49 5.15 26.79
N PHE A 277 24.82 6.04 27.73
CA PHE A 277 26.11 6.73 27.86
C PHE A 277 26.87 6.37 29.14
N GLY A 278 26.23 5.67 30.08
CA GLY A 278 26.87 5.28 31.34
C GLY A 278 27.00 6.41 32.35
N LEU A 279 26.16 7.46 32.25
CA LEU A 279 26.21 8.61 33.14
C LEU A 279 25.60 8.27 34.52
N PRO A 280 26.16 8.80 35.63
CA PRO A 280 25.52 8.72 36.93
C PRO A 280 24.15 9.40 36.91
N ALA A 281 23.14 8.70 37.39
CA ALA A 281 21.77 9.20 37.38
C ALA A 281 21.01 8.80 38.64
N ARG A 282 19.88 9.45 38.88
CA ARG A 282 18.98 9.14 40.00
C ARG A 282 17.54 9.06 39.53
N TRP A 283 16.83 8.02 39.95
CA TRP A 283 15.39 7.92 39.79
C TRP A 283 14.69 8.80 40.83
N ILE A 284 13.89 9.75 40.37
CA ILE A 284 13.17 10.73 41.19
C ILE A 284 11.67 10.66 40.94
N GLN A 285 10.90 11.07 41.95
CA GLN A 285 9.45 11.15 41.86
C GLN A 285 9.02 12.32 40.99
N ALA A 286 7.82 12.23 40.38
CA ALA A 286 7.25 13.31 39.56
C ALA A 286 7.23 14.68 40.29
N ALA A 287 6.97 14.68 41.59
CA ALA A 287 6.95 15.89 42.43
C ALA A 287 8.32 16.59 42.55
N GLN A 288 9.42 15.89 42.25
CA GLN A 288 10.78 16.43 42.35
C GLN A 288 11.33 16.91 41.00
N LYS A 289 10.59 16.69 39.90
CA LYS A 289 11.01 17.01 38.54
C LYS A 289 11.43 18.48 38.39
N GLU A 290 10.53 19.41 38.71
CA GLU A 290 10.81 20.85 38.56
C GLU A 290 12.01 21.30 39.39
N ARG A 291 12.16 20.75 40.60
CA ARG A 291 13.30 21.03 41.47
C ARG A 291 14.61 20.51 40.86
N ALA A 292 14.62 19.31 40.30
CA ALA A 292 15.80 18.74 39.66
C ALA A 292 16.23 19.56 38.44
N GLU A 293 15.27 19.97 37.61
CA GLU A 293 15.52 20.85 36.45
C GLU A 293 16.10 22.21 36.87
N LEU A 294 15.56 22.83 37.94
CA LEU A 294 16.10 24.09 38.49
C LEU A 294 17.54 23.98 39.02
N LEU A 295 17.90 22.80 39.53
CA LEU A 295 19.26 22.50 39.98
C LEU A 295 20.20 22.11 38.84
N GLY A 296 19.74 22.13 37.58
CA GLY A 296 20.55 21.86 36.41
C GLY A 296 20.64 20.39 35.98
N TYR A 297 19.82 19.50 36.58
CA TYR A 297 19.73 18.12 36.12
C TYR A 297 18.92 18.02 34.82
N THR A 298 19.35 17.14 33.91
CA THR A 298 18.54 16.74 32.76
C THR A 298 17.58 15.63 33.19
N VAL A 299 16.28 15.89 33.12
CA VAL A 299 15.24 14.97 33.60
C VAL A 299 14.46 14.36 32.44
N VAL A 300 14.43 13.03 32.37
CA VAL A 300 13.74 12.29 31.30
C VAL A 300 12.80 11.22 31.87
N ASP A 301 11.71 10.92 31.17
CA ASP A 301 10.79 9.84 31.53
C ASP A 301 11.33 8.46 31.14
N ALA A 302 10.82 7.41 31.77
CA ALA A 302 11.28 6.03 31.56
C ALA A 302 11.24 5.58 30.08
N GLU A 303 10.24 6.04 29.32
CA GLU A 303 10.16 5.75 27.88
C GLU A 303 11.29 6.38 27.08
N SER A 304 11.66 7.63 27.41
CA SER A 304 12.77 8.32 26.76
C SER A 304 14.11 7.66 27.09
N VAL A 305 14.27 7.09 28.28
CA VAL A 305 15.48 6.31 28.64
C VAL A 305 15.65 5.12 27.70
N VAL A 306 14.58 4.33 27.48
CA VAL A 306 14.64 3.19 26.55
C VAL A 306 14.86 3.65 25.12
N ALA A 307 14.18 4.73 24.71
CA ALA A 307 14.30 5.28 23.37
C ALA A 307 15.74 5.72 23.06
N THR A 308 16.38 6.48 23.95
CA THR A 308 17.77 6.93 23.81
C THR A 308 18.73 5.76 23.78
N HIS A 309 18.56 4.80 24.69
CA HIS A 309 19.40 3.59 24.69
C HIS A 309 19.25 2.78 23.41
N LEU A 310 18.02 2.63 22.90
CA LEU A 310 17.76 1.94 21.64
C LEU A 310 18.40 2.66 20.45
N ILE A 311 18.34 4.00 20.41
CA ILE A 311 19.03 4.82 19.39
C ILE A 311 20.54 4.52 19.40
N GLU A 312 21.18 4.62 20.56
CA GLU A 312 22.63 4.42 20.68
C GLU A 312 23.04 2.98 20.34
N LEU A 313 22.22 1.99 20.73
CA LEU A 313 22.44 0.60 20.33
C LEU A 313 22.31 0.41 18.81
N ILE A 314 21.28 1.00 18.17
CA ILE A 314 21.11 0.92 16.72
C ILE A 314 22.28 1.59 16.00
N LYS A 315 22.76 2.75 16.48
CA LYS A 315 23.92 3.44 15.93
C LYS A 315 25.19 2.60 16.08
N ARG A 316 25.41 2.02 17.25
CA ARG A 316 26.56 1.17 17.56
C ARG A 316 26.60 -0.11 16.71
N PHE A 317 25.46 -0.74 16.51
CA PHE A 317 25.31 -1.99 15.75
C PHE A 317 24.79 -1.76 14.31
N ALA A 318 24.92 -0.54 13.79
CA ALA A 318 24.51 -0.20 12.43
C ALA A 318 25.17 -1.10 11.36
N PRO A 319 26.48 -1.44 11.45
CA PRO A 319 27.11 -2.34 10.49
C PRO A 319 26.49 -3.74 10.46
N GLU A 320 26.08 -4.27 11.62
CA GLU A 320 25.47 -5.59 11.75
C GLU A 320 23.99 -5.61 11.33
N LEU A 321 23.32 -4.47 11.48
CA LEU A 321 21.94 -4.25 11.06
C LEU A 321 21.80 -4.15 9.54
N LEU A 322 22.80 -3.58 8.85
CA LEU A 322 22.78 -3.45 7.39
C LEU A 322 23.00 -4.81 6.72
N SER A 323 21.92 -5.41 6.20
CA SER A 323 22.04 -6.65 5.44
C SER A 323 22.39 -6.38 3.98
N ARG A 324 22.87 -7.43 3.29
CA ARG A 324 23.09 -7.38 1.83
C ARG A 324 21.79 -7.05 1.07
N GLN A 325 20.66 -7.51 1.57
CA GLN A 325 19.35 -7.21 0.97
C GLN A 325 19.01 -5.72 1.14
N ASP A 326 19.30 -5.14 2.30
CA ASP A 326 19.08 -3.71 2.54
C ASP A 326 19.99 -2.87 1.64
N THR A 327 21.26 -3.26 1.47
CA THR A 327 22.18 -2.60 0.53
C THR A 327 21.65 -2.69 -0.91
N GLN A 328 21.17 -3.85 -1.35
CA GLN A 328 20.58 -4.00 -2.68
C GLN A 328 19.37 -3.07 -2.86
N ASN A 329 18.48 -3.00 -1.86
CA ASN A 329 17.31 -2.13 -1.91
C ASN A 329 17.70 -0.65 -1.94
N LEU A 330 18.72 -0.23 -1.17
CA LEU A 330 19.26 1.13 -1.20
C LEU A 330 19.83 1.48 -2.58
N LEU A 331 20.55 0.55 -3.20
CA LEU A 331 21.09 0.71 -4.55
C LEU A 331 20.00 0.80 -5.62
N GLU A 332 18.94 0.01 -5.51
CA GLU A 332 17.80 0.05 -6.43
C GLU A 332 17.02 1.36 -6.31
N ASN A 333 16.87 1.88 -5.10
CA ASN A 333 16.30 3.20 -4.88
C ASN A 333 17.18 4.29 -5.51
N LEU A 334 18.50 4.24 -5.31
CA LEU A 334 19.44 5.20 -5.91
C LEU A 334 19.45 5.13 -7.45
N ARG A 335 19.31 3.93 -8.02
CA ARG A 335 19.22 3.68 -9.47
C ARG A 335 18.02 4.40 -10.11
N SER A 336 16.94 4.62 -9.36
CA SER A 336 15.78 5.36 -9.86
C SER A 336 16.09 6.82 -10.15
N ASP A 337 16.97 7.44 -9.36
CA ASP A 337 17.34 8.86 -9.52
C ASP A 337 18.63 9.04 -10.35
N TYR A 338 19.59 8.10 -10.23
CA TYR A 338 20.91 8.17 -10.84
C TYR A 338 21.33 6.85 -11.52
N PRO A 339 20.62 6.39 -12.57
CA PRO A 339 20.86 5.07 -13.17
C PRO A 339 22.27 4.92 -13.75
N ALA A 340 22.74 5.92 -14.50
CA ALA A 340 24.07 5.88 -15.12
C ALA A 340 25.21 5.71 -14.10
N LEU A 341 25.12 6.35 -12.93
CA LEU A 341 26.13 6.24 -11.88
C LEU A 341 26.15 4.83 -11.28
N VAL A 342 24.98 4.25 -11.04
CA VAL A 342 24.86 2.92 -10.43
C VAL A 342 25.33 1.84 -11.41
N ASP A 343 24.98 1.97 -12.69
CA ASP A 343 25.37 1.02 -13.74
C ASP A 343 26.86 1.06 -14.07
N ASP A 344 27.48 2.23 -14.07
CA ASP A 344 28.92 2.36 -14.32
C ASP A 344 29.77 1.86 -13.14
N LEU A 345 29.25 1.95 -11.91
CA LEU A 345 29.99 1.61 -10.68
C LEU A 345 29.84 0.13 -10.27
N ILE A 346 28.65 -0.46 -10.43
CA ILE A 346 28.37 -1.83 -9.98
C ILE A 346 28.62 -2.80 -11.14
N PRO A 347 29.63 -3.69 -11.05
CA PRO A 347 29.94 -4.61 -12.13
C PRO A 347 28.78 -5.59 -12.36
N THR A 348 28.46 -5.84 -13.63
CA THR A 348 27.38 -6.72 -14.10
C THR A 348 27.72 -8.21 -14.04
N THR A 349 28.81 -8.57 -13.36
CA THR A 349 29.34 -9.94 -13.25
C THR A 349 28.66 -10.78 -12.19
#